data_AF-A0A522LHG8-F1
#
_entry.id   AF-A0A522LHG8-F1
#
_cell.length_a   1.000
_cell.length_b   1.000
_cell.length_c   1.000
_cell.angle_alpha   90.00
_cell.angle_beta   90.00
_cell.angle_gamma   90.00
#
_symmetry.space_group_name_H-M   'P 1'
#
loop_
_entity.id
_entity.type
_entity.pdbx_description
1 polymer ?
#
loop_
_entity_poly.entity_id
_entity_poly.type
_entity_poly.pdbx_seq_one_letter_code
_entity_poly.pdbx_strand_id
1 'polypeptide(L)'
;MPLIQYCSVAGGNFGDDINLQLWPRFFPDLANLTGRAPFYGVGTVLDGRHDAGIRKVVLGAGLGRSLAGRPDPNWDFRWVRGPQTARQFGIPGELALGDSAILWPELLPGHDRAGPVGLIPHHATWDSFDWADVASEAQMVAINPRQTPDAVIAQMRSCSRVLAESLHGAICADTMGIPWAACVLAHRFNEFKWRDWLATVDRPYAPLVMSVPLVRSITLGKSLANRLARAVGYQRRTRCPALRPVAAATQQDVRRAAAALCAYGKRADHFSCSDPRAVERQKERMLLRCEEFARDYKLQFTP
;
A
#
# COMPACT_ATOMS: atom_id res chain seq x y z
N MET A 1 6.20 -20.80 12.53
CA MET A 1 5.92 -19.61 11.70
C MET A 1 4.62 -18.98 12.18
N PRO A 2 4.47 -17.64 12.16
CA PRO A 2 3.18 -17.02 12.45
C PRO A 2 2.14 -17.51 11.45
N LEU A 3 0.87 -17.61 11.86
CA LEU A 3 -0.20 -18.04 10.97
C LEU A 3 -0.44 -16.99 9.87
N ILE A 4 -0.64 -15.74 10.28
CA ILE A 4 -0.84 -14.61 9.36
C ILE A 4 0.54 -14.09 8.92
N GLN A 5 0.76 -14.11 7.61
CA GLN A 5 1.98 -13.66 6.96
C GLN A 5 1.79 -12.23 6.46
N TYR A 6 2.54 -11.29 7.02
CA TYR A 6 2.51 -9.87 6.65
C TYR A 6 3.88 -9.23 6.86
N CYS A 7 4.08 -8.03 6.31
CA CYS A 7 5.31 -7.27 6.51
C CYS A 7 5.26 -6.52 7.85
N SER A 8 5.80 -7.12 8.91
CA SER A 8 5.96 -6.44 10.19
C SER A 8 7.16 -5.50 10.14
N VAL A 9 6.94 -4.22 10.42
CA VAL A 9 7.98 -3.19 10.43
C VAL A 9 8.12 -2.65 11.85
N ALA A 10 9.34 -2.60 12.37
CA ALA A 10 9.60 -1.93 13.64
C ALA A 10 9.11 -0.46 13.57
N GLY A 11 8.37 -0.05 14.60
CA GLY A 11 7.70 1.26 14.63
C GLY A 11 6.39 1.33 13.85
N GLY A 12 5.86 0.22 13.33
CA GLY A 12 4.52 0.13 12.72
C GLY A 12 4.47 0.47 11.24
N ASN A 13 3.48 -0.09 10.54
CA ASN A 13 3.08 0.27 9.19
C ASN A 13 1.59 -0.05 9.05
N PHE A 14 0.74 0.95 9.25
CA PHE A 14 -0.70 0.76 9.46
C PHE A 14 -1.34 -0.17 8.43
N GLY A 15 -0.96 -0.05 7.15
CA GLY A 15 -1.57 -0.81 6.09
C GLY A 15 -1.23 -2.31 6.13
N ASP A 16 -0.03 -2.69 6.56
CA ASP A 16 0.28 -4.11 6.79
C ASP A 16 -0.28 -4.58 8.15
N ASP A 17 -0.33 -3.69 9.15
CA ASP A 17 -0.84 -3.98 10.51
C ASP A 17 -2.37 -4.20 10.53
N ILE A 18 -3.12 -3.74 9.53
CA ILE A 18 -4.55 -4.06 9.33
C ILE A 18 -4.79 -5.58 9.39
N ASN A 19 -3.83 -6.40 8.92
CA ASN A 19 -3.93 -7.87 9.00
C ASN A 19 -4.25 -8.36 10.42
N LEU A 20 -3.67 -7.73 11.45
CA LEU A 20 -3.79 -8.17 12.85
C LEU A 20 -5.17 -7.91 13.45
N GLN A 21 -5.98 -7.07 12.80
CA GLN A 21 -7.31 -6.73 13.25
C GLN A 21 -8.39 -7.25 12.30
N LEU A 22 -8.15 -7.19 10.99
CA LEU A 22 -9.08 -7.60 9.94
C LEU A 22 -9.41 -9.09 10.05
N TRP A 23 -8.38 -9.94 10.00
CA TRP A 23 -8.60 -11.37 9.85
C TRP A 23 -9.13 -12.04 11.11
N PRO A 24 -8.70 -11.68 12.34
CA PRO A 24 -9.35 -12.18 13.55
C PRO A 24 -10.82 -11.74 13.69
N ARG A 25 -11.20 -10.59 13.13
CA ARG A 25 -12.60 -10.14 13.13
C ARG A 25 -13.46 -10.90 12.13
N PHE A 26 -12.92 -11.25 10.96
CA PHE A 26 -13.64 -12.02 9.95
C PHE A 26 -13.65 -13.52 10.24
N PHE A 27 -12.57 -14.03 10.82
CA PHE A 27 -12.38 -15.44 11.14
C PHE A 27 -11.86 -15.57 12.59
N PRO A 28 -12.75 -15.51 13.61
CA PRO A 28 -12.37 -15.58 15.01
C PRO A 28 -11.60 -16.84 15.39
N ASP A 29 -11.84 -17.92 14.64
CA ASP A 29 -11.21 -19.22 14.79
C ASP A 29 -10.16 -19.51 13.71
N LEU A 30 -9.61 -18.49 13.03
CA LEU A 30 -8.58 -18.64 12.00
C LEU A 30 -7.39 -19.50 12.45
N ALA A 31 -7.06 -19.46 13.75
CA ALA A 31 -6.03 -20.30 14.36
C ALA A 31 -6.23 -21.82 14.15
N ASN A 32 -7.47 -22.24 13.88
CA ASN A 32 -7.86 -23.62 13.62
C ASN A 32 -7.70 -24.03 12.14
N LEU A 33 -7.14 -23.16 11.29
CA LEU A 33 -6.96 -23.43 9.87
C LEU A 33 -6.35 -24.83 9.65
N THR A 34 -7.09 -25.67 8.94
CA THR A 34 -6.70 -27.07 8.71
C THR A 34 -5.28 -27.16 8.14
N GLY A 35 -4.42 -27.95 8.78
CA GLY A 35 -3.02 -28.12 8.37
C GLY A 35 -2.08 -26.96 8.76
N ARG A 36 -2.55 -25.97 9.54
CA ARG A 36 -1.77 -24.79 9.98
C ARG A 36 -1.07 -24.07 8.82
N ALA A 37 -1.77 -23.96 7.69
CA ALA A 37 -1.27 -23.31 6.48
C ALA A 37 -1.00 -21.81 6.73
N PRO A 38 0.13 -21.25 6.26
CA PRO A 38 0.33 -19.81 6.32
C PRO A 38 -0.75 -19.07 5.52
N PHE A 39 -1.31 -18.02 6.11
CA PHE A 39 -2.38 -17.19 5.57
C PHE A 39 -1.83 -15.83 5.13
N TYR A 40 -2.09 -15.45 3.89
CA TYR A 40 -1.60 -14.22 3.26
C TYR A 40 -2.78 -13.32 2.90
N GLY A 41 -2.99 -12.27 3.69
CA GLY A 41 -4.12 -11.38 3.54
C GLY A 41 -3.79 -10.07 2.82
N VAL A 42 -3.34 -9.08 3.57
CA VAL A 42 -2.98 -7.75 3.05
C VAL A 42 -1.47 -7.64 2.88
N GLY A 43 -1.02 -6.98 1.81
CA GLY A 43 0.37 -6.57 1.64
C GLY A 43 1.13 -7.26 0.51
N THR A 44 2.44 -6.98 0.46
CA THR A 44 3.35 -7.45 -0.60
C THR A 44 4.21 -8.61 -0.10
N VAL A 45 3.61 -9.79 0.02
CA VAL A 45 4.19 -10.93 0.75
C VAL A 45 4.27 -12.22 -0.07
N LEU A 46 4.00 -12.15 -1.37
CA LEU A 46 4.04 -13.30 -2.29
C LEU A 46 5.39 -13.48 -3.01
N ASP A 47 6.47 -12.84 -2.54
CA ASP A 47 7.73 -12.69 -3.28
C ASP A 47 8.63 -13.94 -3.34
N GLY A 48 8.14 -15.10 -2.88
CA GLY A 48 8.77 -16.40 -3.08
C GLY A 48 9.57 -16.93 -1.89
N ARG A 49 9.64 -16.22 -0.76
CA ARG A 49 10.24 -16.74 0.49
C ARG A 49 9.23 -17.58 1.26
N HIS A 50 8.94 -18.77 0.74
CA HIS A 50 8.02 -19.71 1.37
C HIS A 50 8.50 -21.15 1.19
N ASP A 51 8.05 -22.03 2.06
CA ASP A 51 8.28 -23.46 1.90
C ASP A 51 7.35 -24.01 0.80
N ALA A 52 7.93 -24.53 -0.29
CA ALA A 52 7.16 -25.10 -1.40
C ALA A 52 6.37 -26.37 -0.99
N GLY A 53 6.75 -27.06 0.09
CA GLY A 53 6.14 -28.30 0.55
C GLY A 53 4.87 -28.14 1.40
N ILE A 54 4.51 -26.91 1.78
CA ILE A 54 3.34 -26.65 2.63
C ILE A 54 2.22 -25.91 1.88
N ARG A 55 0.98 -26.20 2.27
CA ARG A 55 -0.20 -25.47 1.80
C ARG A 55 -0.17 -24.03 2.32
N LYS A 56 -0.57 -23.09 1.47
CA LYS A 56 -0.63 -21.65 1.74
C LYS A 56 -1.97 -21.13 1.27
N VAL A 57 -2.54 -20.16 1.96
CA VAL A 57 -3.83 -19.56 1.57
C VAL A 57 -3.67 -18.07 1.31
N VAL A 58 -4.23 -17.57 0.21
CA VAL A 58 -4.13 -16.17 -0.18
C VAL A 58 -5.50 -15.54 -0.37
N LEU A 59 -5.76 -14.47 0.39
CA LEU A 59 -6.92 -13.62 0.32
C LEU A 59 -6.44 -12.18 0.12
N GLY A 60 -6.04 -11.80 -1.10
CA GLY A 60 -5.77 -10.42 -1.51
C GLY A 60 -4.34 -9.93 -1.45
N ALA A 61 -3.39 -10.77 -1.05
CA ALA A 61 -1.99 -10.39 -1.07
C ALA A 61 -1.48 -10.24 -2.52
N GLY A 62 -0.36 -9.52 -2.67
CA GLY A 62 0.20 -9.22 -3.99
C GLY A 62 1.72 -9.39 -4.07
N LEU A 63 2.21 -9.36 -5.31
CA LEU A 63 3.64 -9.32 -5.61
C LEU A 63 4.19 -7.89 -5.59
N GLY A 64 5.49 -7.73 -5.34
CA GLY A 64 6.18 -6.45 -5.45
C GLY A 64 7.07 -6.33 -6.69
N ARG A 65 7.15 -7.40 -7.47
CA ARG A 65 8.01 -7.60 -8.62
C ARG A 65 7.64 -8.92 -9.27
N SER A 66 8.31 -9.27 -10.36
CA SER A 66 8.21 -10.63 -10.93
C SER A 66 8.48 -11.71 -9.88
N LEU A 67 7.75 -12.81 -9.98
CA LEU A 67 7.92 -13.96 -9.09
C LEU A 67 9.35 -14.51 -9.20
N ALA A 68 9.95 -14.89 -8.07
CA ALA A 68 11.33 -15.36 -7.99
C ALA A 68 11.48 -16.86 -8.35
N GLY A 69 10.61 -17.40 -9.20
CA GLY A 69 10.56 -18.82 -9.53
C GLY A 69 9.23 -19.21 -10.17
N ARG A 70 9.03 -20.52 -10.36
CA ARG A 70 7.71 -21.05 -10.73
C ARG A 70 6.83 -21.15 -9.47
N PRO A 71 5.53 -20.85 -9.56
CA PRO A 71 4.57 -21.19 -8.51
C PRO A 71 4.62 -22.69 -8.21
N ASP A 72 4.55 -23.04 -6.93
CA ASP A 72 4.30 -24.43 -6.50
C ASP A 72 2.79 -24.71 -6.46
N PRO A 73 2.34 -25.99 -6.49
CA PRO A 73 0.92 -26.31 -6.53
C PRO A 73 0.21 -26.17 -5.17
N ASN A 74 0.93 -25.84 -4.09
CA ASN A 74 0.38 -25.82 -2.74
C ASN A 74 -0.23 -24.45 -2.35
N TRP A 75 -0.39 -23.55 -3.32
CA TRP A 75 -1.10 -22.29 -3.13
C TRP A 75 -2.61 -22.46 -3.34
N ASP A 76 -3.40 -22.10 -2.34
CA ASP A 76 -4.84 -21.88 -2.43
C ASP A 76 -5.09 -20.38 -2.58
N PHE A 77 -5.31 -19.94 -3.82
CA PHE A 77 -5.64 -18.55 -4.14
C PHE A 77 -7.17 -18.36 -4.13
N ARG A 78 -7.68 -17.63 -3.13
CA ARG A 78 -9.07 -17.15 -3.15
C ARG A 78 -9.20 -15.88 -3.97
N TRP A 79 -8.22 -14.98 -3.83
CA TRP A 79 -7.97 -13.89 -4.76
C TRP A 79 -6.58 -13.28 -4.50
N VAL A 80 -6.13 -12.44 -5.42
CA VAL A 80 -4.90 -11.66 -5.31
C VAL A 80 -5.17 -10.18 -5.51
N ARG A 81 -4.18 -9.35 -5.15
CA ARG A 81 -4.28 -7.88 -5.20
C ARG A 81 -4.64 -7.32 -6.58
N GLY A 82 -4.23 -7.99 -7.66
CA GLY A 82 -4.46 -7.48 -9.00
C GLY A 82 -4.00 -8.40 -10.13
N PRO A 83 -4.26 -7.99 -11.39
CA PRO A 83 -4.08 -8.83 -12.56
C PRO A 83 -2.62 -9.08 -12.91
N GLN A 84 -1.67 -8.23 -12.49
CA GLN A 84 -0.25 -8.50 -12.69
C GLN A 84 0.20 -9.65 -11.79
N THR A 85 -0.25 -9.65 -10.52
CA THR A 85 -0.02 -10.75 -9.61
C THR A 85 -0.67 -12.04 -10.14
N ALA A 86 -1.92 -11.98 -10.58
CA ALA A 86 -2.63 -13.15 -11.13
C ALA A 86 -1.87 -13.79 -12.32
N ARG A 87 -1.38 -12.96 -13.25
CA ARG A 87 -0.58 -13.42 -14.39
C ARG A 87 0.73 -14.09 -13.99
N GLN A 88 1.42 -13.58 -12.96
CA GLN A 88 2.68 -14.19 -12.49
C GLN A 88 2.46 -15.58 -11.89
N PHE A 89 1.30 -15.82 -11.28
CA PHE A 89 0.92 -17.11 -10.73
C PHE A 89 0.17 -18.02 -11.71
N GLY A 90 -0.16 -17.55 -12.91
CA GLY A 90 -0.92 -18.32 -13.89
C GLY A 90 -2.36 -18.64 -13.46
N ILE A 91 -2.93 -17.84 -12.55
CA ILE A 91 -4.30 -18.02 -12.04
C ILE A 91 -5.32 -17.20 -12.87
N PRO A 92 -6.60 -17.59 -12.87
CA PRO A 92 -7.64 -16.86 -13.60
C PRO A 92 -7.70 -15.38 -13.23
N GLY A 93 -7.89 -14.51 -14.23
CA GLY A 93 -8.01 -13.06 -14.02
C GLY A 93 -9.20 -12.65 -13.15
N GLU A 94 -10.23 -13.50 -13.05
CA GLU A 94 -11.38 -13.29 -12.16
C GLU A 94 -11.00 -13.28 -10.68
N LEU A 95 -9.88 -13.91 -10.31
CA LEU A 95 -9.32 -13.90 -8.96
C LEU A 95 -8.45 -12.66 -8.71
N ALA A 96 -8.30 -11.74 -9.66
CA ALA A 96 -7.67 -10.45 -9.43
C ALA A 96 -8.67 -9.46 -8.81
N LEU A 97 -9.12 -9.76 -7.59
CA LEU A 97 -10.19 -8.99 -6.96
C LEU A 97 -9.71 -7.66 -6.40
N GLY A 98 -8.48 -7.51 -5.91
CA GLY A 98 -8.07 -6.29 -5.21
C GLY A 98 -7.36 -6.57 -3.89
N ASP A 99 -6.91 -5.50 -3.23
CA ASP A 99 -6.29 -5.57 -1.91
C ASP A 99 -7.36 -5.76 -0.83
N SER A 100 -7.13 -6.69 0.10
CA SER A 100 -8.10 -7.00 1.17
C SER A 100 -8.23 -5.90 2.22
N ALA A 101 -7.36 -4.88 2.22
CA ALA A 101 -7.51 -3.73 3.10
C ALA A 101 -8.86 -3.02 2.90
N ILE A 102 -9.49 -3.12 1.72
CA ILE A 102 -10.83 -2.55 1.49
C ILE A 102 -11.91 -3.15 2.39
N LEU A 103 -11.71 -4.38 2.88
CA LEU A 103 -12.64 -5.08 3.78
C LEU A 103 -12.53 -4.62 5.24
N TRP A 104 -11.59 -3.72 5.54
CA TRP A 104 -11.43 -3.21 6.90
C TRP A 104 -12.70 -2.48 7.35
N PRO A 105 -13.41 -2.97 8.39
CA PRO A 105 -14.76 -2.47 8.70
C PRO A 105 -14.83 -0.99 9.07
N GLU A 106 -13.73 -0.42 9.56
CA GLU A 106 -13.65 1.01 9.91
C GLU A 106 -13.56 1.94 8.68
N LEU A 107 -13.42 1.39 7.46
CA LEU A 107 -13.41 2.15 6.21
C LEU A 107 -14.82 2.46 5.68
N LEU A 108 -15.69 2.97 6.55
CA LEU A 108 -17.02 3.46 6.18
C LEU A 108 -16.90 4.73 5.30
N PRO A 109 -17.72 4.91 4.25
CA PRO A 109 -17.72 6.13 3.46
C PRO A 109 -17.92 7.39 4.31
N GLY A 110 -17.22 8.48 3.97
CA GLY A 110 -17.40 9.79 4.59
C GLY A 110 -16.10 10.43 5.08
N HIS A 111 -16.00 11.74 4.88
CA HIS A 111 -14.85 12.57 5.22
C HIS A 111 -15.23 14.04 5.35
N ASP A 112 -14.35 14.83 5.94
CA ASP A 112 -14.50 16.27 6.04
C ASP A 112 -14.12 16.95 4.71
N ARG A 113 -15.14 17.32 3.92
CA ARG A 113 -14.97 18.01 2.63
C ARG A 113 -14.37 19.41 2.76
N ALA A 114 -14.44 20.03 3.94
CA ALA A 114 -13.84 21.34 4.22
C ALA A 114 -12.45 21.22 4.89
N GLY A 115 -12.02 19.99 5.18
CA GLY A 115 -10.74 19.72 5.83
C GLY A 115 -9.51 20.06 4.97
N PRO A 116 -8.31 20.04 5.56
CA PRO A 116 -7.07 20.26 4.83
C PRO A 116 -6.79 19.17 3.79
N VAL A 117 -5.79 19.41 2.95
CA VAL A 117 -5.22 18.35 2.11
C VAL A 117 -4.27 17.51 2.98
N GLY A 118 -4.48 16.20 3.00
CA GLY A 118 -3.61 15.25 3.70
C GLY A 118 -2.44 14.80 2.82
N LEU A 119 -1.26 14.64 3.40
CA LEU A 119 -0.10 13.99 2.78
C LEU A 119 0.24 12.73 3.57
N ILE A 120 0.17 11.56 2.94
CA ILE A 120 0.57 10.29 3.57
C ILE A 120 1.80 9.68 2.88
N PRO A 121 3.02 9.88 3.44
CA PRO A 121 4.23 9.25 2.95
C PRO A 121 4.20 7.71 3.09
N HIS A 122 5.13 7.03 2.44
CA HIS A 122 5.44 5.64 2.78
C HIS A 122 6.20 5.58 4.12
N HIS A 123 6.05 4.50 4.90
CA HIS A 123 6.68 4.37 6.24
C HIS A 123 8.20 4.64 6.24
N ALA A 124 8.91 4.16 5.22
CA ALA A 124 10.36 4.38 5.11
C ALA A 124 10.74 5.79 4.66
N THR A 125 9.79 6.49 4.02
CA THR A 125 9.94 7.90 3.65
C THR A 125 9.65 8.77 4.86
N TRP A 126 8.62 8.45 5.65
CA TRP A 126 8.33 9.10 6.92
C TRP A 126 9.58 9.21 7.80
N ASP A 127 10.33 8.12 7.95
CA ASP A 127 11.55 8.11 8.75
C ASP A 127 12.72 8.92 8.15
N SER A 128 12.65 9.27 6.87
CA SER A 128 13.79 9.86 6.17
C SER A 128 13.96 11.34 6.48
N PHE A 129 12.87 12.05 6.81
CA PHE A 129 12.86 13.49 7.00
C PHE A 129 11.72 13.97 7.90
N ASP A 130 11.69 15.25 8.23
CA ASP A 130 10.56 15.86 8.93
C ASP A 130 9.39 16.14 7.98
N TRP A 131 8.56 15.12 7.73
CA TRP A 131 7.43 15.28 6.81
C TRP A 131 6.28 16.10 7.39
N ALA A 132 6.21 16.26 8.72
CA ALA A 132 5.26 17.17 9.34
C ALA A 132 5.57 18.63 8.96
N ASP A 133 6.84 19.03 9.09
CA ASP A 133 7.28 20.37 8.69
C ASP A 133 7.14 20.60 7.18
N VAL A 134 7.54 19.63 6.35
CA VAL A 134 7.40 19.72 4.89
C VAL A 134 5.94 19.87 4.47
N ALA A 135 5.02 19.11 5.09
CA ALA A 135 3.59 19.22 4.81
C ALA A 135 3.04 20.56 5.27
N SER A 136 3.43 21.04 6.45
CA SER A 136 3.05 22.36 6.96
C SER A 136 3.48 23.49 6.01
N GLU A 137 4.73 23.47 5.55
CA GLU A 137 5.22 24.41 4.52
C GLU A 137 4.42 24.30 3.20
N ALA A 138 3.89 23.11 2.89
CA ALA A 138 3.06 22.86 1.72
C ALA A 138 1.56 23.22 1.91
N GLN A 139 1.16 23.75 3.07
CA GLN A 139 -0.25 23.97 3.45
C GLN A 139 -1.07 22.67 3.47
N MET A 140 -0.44 21.58 3.92
CA MET A 140 -1.01 20.25 4.07
C MET A 140 -0.89 19.77 5.52
N VAL A 141 -1.63 18.72 5.86
CA VAL A 141 -1.42 17.96 7.11
C VAL A 141 -0.72 16.65 6.79
N ALA A 142 0.38 16.37 7.48
CA ALA A 142 1.07 15.09 7.36
C ALA A 142 0.32 14.01 8.14
N ILE A 143 0.11 12.86 7.51
CA ILE A 143 -0.50 11.68 8.10
C ILE A 143 0.60 10.66 8.32
N ASN A 144 0.82 10.26 9.57
CA ASN A 144 1.91 9.37 9.92
C ASN A 144 1.54 7.89 9.68
N PRO A 145 2.11 7.21 8.67
CA PRO A 145 1.78 5.81 8.37
C PRO A 145 2.29 4.81 9.43
N ARG A 146 3.09 5.27 10.41
CA ARG A 146 3.63 4.47 11.52
C ARG A 146 2.61 4.27 12.66
N GLN A 147 1.57 5.07 12.70
CA GLN A 147 0.54 4.97 13.74
C GLN A 147 -0.38 3.77 13.52
N THR A 148 -1.24 3.49 14.50
CA THR A 148 -2.22 2.41 14.39
C THR A 148 -3.19 2.64 13.24
N PRO A 149 -3.78 1.58 12.65
CA PRO A 149 -4.78 1.69 11.60
C PRO A 149 -5.88 2.73 11.91
N ASP A 150 -6.47 2.67 13.10
CA ASP A 150 -7.56 3.57 13.50
C ASP A 150 -7.12 5.03 13.57
N ALA A 151 -5.91 5.30 14.10
CA ALA A 151 -5.38 6.66 14.18
C ALA A 151 -5.10 7.24 12.79
N VAL A 152 -4.58 6.44 11.87
CA VAL A 152 -4.34 6.85 10.48
C VAL A 152 -5.67 7.12 9.76
N ILE A 153 -6.66 6.23 9.91
CA ILE A 153 -7.99 6.38 9.33
C ILE A 153 -8.67 7.65 9.85
N ALA A 154 -8.61 7.92 11.16
CA ALA A 154 -9.18 9.13 11.75
C ALA A 154 -8.55 10.41 11.17
N GLN A 155 -7.23 10.45 11.00
CA GLN A 155 -6.54 11.58 10.36
C GLN A 155 -6.89 11.72 8.88
N MET A 156 -7.02 10.62 8.14
CA MET A 156 -7.42 10.67 6.75
C MET A 156 -8.85 11.22 6.61
N ARG A 157 -9.78 10.81 7.48
CA ARG A 157 -11.18 11.28 7.46
C ARG A 157 -11.33 12.77 7.71
N SER A 158 -10.40 13.42 8.42
CA SER A 158 -10.43 14.87 8.61
C SER A 158 -9.89 15.66 7.40
N CYS A 159 -9.43 14.98 6.34
CA CYS A 159 -8.92 15.62 5.15
C CYS A 159 -9.98 15.69 4.03
N SER A 160 -9.99 16.80 3.29
CA SER A 160 -10.85 16.96 2.10
C SER A 160 -10.38 16.13 0.91
N ARG A 161 -9.09 15.83 0.85
CA ARG A 161 -8.43 14.99 -0.15
C ARG A 161 -7.06 14.54 0.34
N VAL A 162 -6.55 13.44 -0.20
CA VAL A 162 -5.28 12.82 0.24
C VAL A 162 -4.30 12.64 -0.91
N LEU A 163 -3.07 13.13 -0.73
CA LEU A 163 -1.93 12.82 -1.59
C LEU A 163 -1.12 11.68 -0.96
N ALA A 164 -1.01 10.56 -1.64
CA ALA A 164 -0.52 9.30 -1.07
C ALA A 164 0.72 8.74 -1.78
N GLU A 165 1.81 8.56 -1.02
CA GLU A 165 2.91 7.66 -1.40
C GLU A 165 2.69 6.25 -0.83
N SER A 166 1.97 6.15 0.29
CA SER A 166 1.50 4.87 0.83
C SER A 166 0.40 4.28 -0.06
N LEU A 167 0.63 3.09 -0.62
CA LEU A 167 -0.39 2.35 -1.38
C LEU A 167 -1.64 2.07 -0.53
N HIS A 168 -1.46 1.60 0.71
CA HIS A 168 -2.59 1.38 1.60
C HIS A 168 -3.30 2.70 1.98
N GLY A 169 -2.57 3.82 1.99
CA GLY A 169 -3.17 5.16 2.12
C GLY A 169 -4.12 5.47 0.97
N ALA A 170 -3.75 5.16 -0.27
CA ALA A 170 -4.63 5.31 -1.41
C ALA A 170 -5.82 4.33 -1.37
N ILE A 171 -5.59 3.05 -1.04
CA ILE A 171 -6.65 2.05 -0.92
C ILE A 171 -7.70 2.47 0.12
N CYS A 172 -7.26 2.89 1.31
CA CYS A 172 -8.15 3.33 2.37
C CYS A 172 -8.89 4.62 2.00
N ALA A 173 -8.22 5.60 1.36
CA ALA A 173 -8.85 6.82 0.90
C ALA A 173 -9.95 6.52 -0.13
N ASP A 174 -9.65 5.66 -1.12
CA ASP A 174 -10.59 5.25 -2.15
C ASP A 174 -11.82 4.56 -1.55
N THR A 175 -11.60 3.65 -0.60
CA THR A 175 -12.66 2.90 0.09
C THR A 175 -13.58 3.80 0.90
N MET A 176 -13.03 4.84 1.56
CA MET A 176 -13.81 5.82 2.33
C MET A 176 -14.45 6.92 1.45
N GLY A 177 -14.18 6.92 0.14
CA GLY A 177 -14.64 7.97 -0.77
C GLY A 177 -13.95 9.31 -0.57
N ILE A 178 -12.70 9.32 -0.12
CA ILE A 178 -11.84 10.51 -0.01
C ILE A 178 -11.11 10.70 -1.34
N PRO A 179 -11.29 11.83 -2.06
CA PRO A 179 -10.55 12.08 -3.29
C PRO A 179 -9.06 11.99 -3.06
N TRP A 180 -8.35 11.22 -3.89
CA TRP A 180 -6.94 10.98 -3.67
C TRP A 180 -6.12 11.03 -4.96
N ALA A 181 -4.82 11.24 -4.80
CA ALA A 181 -3.83 11.22 -5.86
C ALA A 181 -2.55 10.51 -5.39
N ALA A 182 -1.85 9.84 -6.30
CA ALA A 182 -0.59 9.18 -5.98
C ALA A 182 0.59 10.18 -6.00
N CYS A 183 1.59 9.97 -5.15
CA CYS A 183 2.86 10.68 -5.23
C CYS A 183 4.07 9.78 -4.98
N VAL A 184 5.24 10.21 -5.46
CA VAL A 184 6.54 9.56 -5.29
C VAL A 184 7.46 10.58 -4.63
N LEU A 185 7.69 10.42 -3.33
CA LEU A 185 8.48 11.32 -2.50
C LEU A 185 9.94 10.83 -2.38
N ALA A 186 10.16 9.52 -2.46
CA ALA A 186 11.48 8.90 -2.33
C ALA A 186 11.73 7.77 -3.34
N HIS A 187 12.99 7.34 -3.45
CA HIS A 187 13.37 6.28 -4.39
C HIS A 187 12.74 4.91 -4.13
N ARG A 188 12.24 4.63 -2.91
CA ARG A 188 11.66 3.32 -2.53
C ARG A 188 10.19 3.26 -2.90
N PHE A 189 9.88 3.55 -4.16
CA PHE A 189 8.54 3.48 -4.70
C PHE A 189 8.41 2.29 -5.64
N ASN A 190 7.38 1.47 -5.40
CA ASN A 190 7.18 0.24 -6.15
C ASN A 190 6.00 0.37 -7.09
N GLU A 191 6.30 0.71 -8.34
CA GLU A 191 5.30 0.91 -9.40
C GLU A 191 4.50 -0.36 -9.72
N PHE A 192 5.09 -1.55 -9.58
CA PHE A 192 4.39 -2.82 -9.84
C PHE A 192 3.14 -2.92 -8.95
N LYS A 193 3.28 -2.77 -7.64
CA LYS A 193 2.14 -2.93 -6.72
C LYS A 193 1.06 -1.88 -6.92
N TRP A 194 1.45 -0.66 -7.31
CA TRP A 194 0.51 0.40 -7.65
C TRP A 194 -0.28 0.07 -8.90
N ARG A 195 0.39 -0.25 -10.01
CA ARG A 195 -0.30 -0.61 -11.26
C ARG A 195 -1.13 -1.88 -11.14
N ASP A 196 -0.69 -2.82 -10.30
CA ASP A 196 -1.42 -4.05 -10.01
C ASP A 196 -2.75 -3.76 -9.33
N TRP A 197 -2.77 -2.94 -8.27
CA TRP A 197 -4.02 -2.53 -7.63
C TRP A 197 -4.85 -1.59 -8.52
N LEU A 198 -4.26 -0.57 -9.16
CA LEU A 198 -5.02 0.40 -9.95
C LEU A 198 -5.81 -0.21 -11.10
N ALA A 199 -5.33 -1.33 -11.64
CA ALA A 199 -6.03 -2.07 -12.68
C ALA A 199 -7.34 -2.72 -12.19
N THR A 200 -7.52 -2.95 -10.89
CA THR A 200 -8.78 -3.51 -10.35
C THR A 200 -9.86 -2.45 -10.12
N VAL A 201 -9.46 -1.17 -10.09
CA VAL A 201 -10.35 -0.02 -9.89
C VAL A 201 -10.41 0.91 -11.12
N ASP A 202 -9.88 0.45 -12.26
CA ASP A 202 -9.83 1.15 -13.55
C ASP A 202 -9.30 2.60 -13.47
N ARG A 203 -8.18 2.78 -12.75
CA ARG A 203 -7.54 4.09 -12.59
C ARG A 203 -6.20 4.18 -13.32
N PRO A 204 -5.90 5.30 -14.00
CA PRO A 204 -4.60 5.50 -14.61
C PRO A 204 -3.52 5.70 -13.54
N TYR A 205 -2.32 5.20 -13.82
CA TYR A 205 -1.15 5.46 -13.00
C TYR A 205 -0.50 6.80 -13.39
N ALA A 206 -0.81 7.85 -12.64
CA ALA A 206 -0.32 9.22 -12.90
C ALA A 206 0.12 9.93 -11.59
N PRO A 207 1.21 9.47 -10.93
CA PRO A 207 1.64 10.07 -9.68
C PRO A 207 2.35 11.42 -9.90
N LEU A 208 2.24 12.31 -8.90
CA LEU A 208 3.23 13.39 -8.72
C LEU A 208 4.59 12.77 -8.42
N VAL A 209 5.64 13.10 -9.17
CA VAL A 209 7.00 12.64 -8.89
C VAL A 209 7.86 13.81 -8.42
N MET A 210 8.42 13.71 -7.22
CA MET A 210 9.29 14.75 -6.69
C MET A 210 10.59 14.87 -7.47
N SER A 211 11.15 16.08 -7.53
CA SER A 211 12.44 16.34 -8.17
C SER A 211 13.64 16.16 -7.23
N VAL A 212 13.41 16.18 -5.91
CA VAL A 212 14.45 16.12 -4.89
C VAL A 212 14.06 15.11 -3.80
N PRO A 213 14.96 14.20 -3.39
CA PRO A 213 14.73 13.36 -2.23
C PRO A 213 15.13 14.07 -0.95
N LEU A 214 14.32 13.94 0.11
CA LEU A 214 14.62 14.51 1.41
C LEU A 214 15.16 13.45 2.37
N VAL A 215 16.38 13.67 2.86
CA VAL A 215 16.98 12.87 3.96
C VAL A 215 17.71 13.76 4.96
N ARG A 216 17.58 13.46 6.26
CA ARG A 216 18.25 14.25 7.32
C ARG A 216 19.77 14.16 7.22
N SER A 217 20.27 12.96 6.94
CA SER A 217 21.71 12.71 6.80
C SER A 217 21.97 11.54 5.86
N ILE A 218 23.21 11.46 5.38
CA ILE A 218 23.69 10.35 4.56
C ILE A 218 25.19 10.18 4.78
N THR A 219 25.64 8.93 4.89
CA THR A 219 27.08 8.64 5.00
C THR A 219 27.78 8.79 3.65
N LEU A 220 29.08 9.09 3.66
CA LEU A 220 29.88 9.23 2.43
C LEU A 220 29.82 7.97 1.54
N GLY A 221 30.00 6.79 2.14
CA GLY A 221 29.92 5.52 1.41
C GLY A 221 28.54 5.31 0.77
N LYS A 222 27.45 5.65 1.48
CA LYS A 222 26.10 5.55 0.93
C LYS A 222 25.83 6.58 -0.17
N SER A 223 26.35 7.79 -0.02
CA SER A 223 26.28 8.84 -1.05
C SER A 223 26.94 8.37 -2.35
N LEU A 224 28.18 7.87 -2.28
CA LEU A 224 28.90 7.36 -3.44
C LEU A 224 28.16 6.20 -4.11
N ALA A 225 27.71 5.21 -3.32
CA ALA A 225 26.92 4.10 -3.83
C ALA A 225 25.62 4.57 -4.51
N ASN A 226 24.95 5.58 -3.96
CA ASN A 226 23.73 6.14 -4.55
C ASN A 226 24.01 6.93 -5.83
N ARG A 227 25.15 7.61 -5.95
CA ARG A 227 25.59 8.28 -7.19
C ARG A 227 25.82 7.26 -8.31
N LEU A 228 26.54 6.17 -8.02
CA LEU A 228 26.71 5.08 -8.97
C LEU A 228 25.38 4.45 -9.36
N ALA A 229 24.53 4.13 -8.38
CA ALA A 229 23.22 3.55 -8.61
C ALA A 229 22.28 4.47 -9.44
N ARG A 230 22.40 5.79 -9.31
CA ARG A 230 21.74 6.78 -10.20
C ARG A 230 22.26 6.65 -11.62
N ALA A 231 23.58 6.69 -11.80
CA ALA A 231 24.23 6.67 -13.12
C ALA A 231 23.90 5.41 -13.93
N VAL A 232 23.93 4.23 -13.28
CA VAL A 232 23.63 2.96 -13.96
C VAL A 232 22.14 2.59 -13.97
N GLY A 233 21.26 3.45 -13.42
CA GLY A 233 19.83 3.14 -13.32
C GLY A 233 19.54 1.88 -12.48
N TYR A 234 20.31 1.62 -11.42
CA TYR A 234 20.21 0.38 -10.66
C TYR A 234 18.82 0.23 -10.03
N GLN A 235 18.17 -0.91 -10.32
CA GLN A 235 16.80 -1.26 -9.91
C GLN A 235 15.72 -0.32 -10.47
N ARG A 236 15.91 0.27 -11.66
CA ARG A 236 14.90 1.14 -12.30
C ARG A 236 13.52 0.50 -12.48
N ARG A 237 13.42 -0.83 -12.47
CA ARG A 237 12.13 -1.56 -12.53
C ARG A 237 11.35 -1.59 -11.21
N THR A 238 12.00 -1.36 -10.07
CA THR A 238 11.38 -1.50 -8.73
C THR A 238 11.61 -0.30 -7.82
N ARG A 239 12.31 0.73 -8.31
CA ARG A 239 12.70 1.94 -7.58
C ARG A 239 12.78 3.12 -8.55
N CYS A 240 12.82 4.34 -8.02
CA CYS A 240 13.09 5.56 -8.79
C CYS A 240 14.55 6.00 -8.57
N PRO A 241 15.52 5.67 -9.45
CA PRO A 241 16.93 5.93 -9.20
C PRO A 241 17.25 7.41 -9.00
N ALA A 242 16.59 8.31 -9.74
CA ALA A 242 16.76 9.76 -9.64
C ALA A 242 16.55 10.30 -8.22
N LEU A 243 15.69 9.65 -7.43
CA LEU A 243 15.38 10.03 -6.05
C LEU A 243 16.27 9.33 -5.00
N ARG A 244 17.34 8.62 -5.40
CA ARG A 244 18.26 8.03 -4.41
C ARG A 244 19.07 9.15 -3.75
N PRO A 245 18.99 9.45 -2.45
CA PRO A 245 19.68 10.62 -1.88
C PRO A 245 21.20 10.54 -2.07
N VAL A 246 21.85 11.67 -2.37
CA VAL A 246 23.32 11.75 -2.52
C VAL A 246 23.94 12.79 -1.58
N ALA A 247 23.11 13.56 -0.89
CA ALA A 247 23.48 14.53 0.13
C ALA A 247 22.32 14.62 1.14
N ALA A 248 22.59 15.20 2.31
CA ALA A 248 21.53 15.65 3.21
C ALA A 248 20.70 16.74 2.54
N ALA A 249 19.41 16.81 2.85
CA ALA A 249 18.54 17.84 2.30
C ALA A 249 18.90 19.22 2.88
N THR A 250 18.95 20.22 2.00
CA THR A 250 19.10 21.63 2.38
C THR A 250 17.73 22.28 2.60
N GLN A 251 17.68 23.45 3.22
CA GLN A 251 16.43 24.22 3.33
C GLN A 251 15.86 24.58 1.94
N GLN A 252 16.71 24.76 0.93
CA GLN A 252 16.26 24.99 -0.44
C GLN A 252 15.55 23.76 -1.03
N ASP A 253 16.04 22.55 -0.73
CA ASP A 253 15.38 21.31 -1.15
C ASP A 253 14.01 21.14 -0.48
N VAL A 254 13.92 21.47 0.81
CA VAL A 254 12.65 21.49 1.57
C VAL A 254 11.65 22.44 0.92
N ARG A 255 12.02 23.70 0.69
CA ARG A 255 11.16 24.70 0.04
C ARG A 255 10.71 24.27 -1.35
N ARG A 256 11.61 23.68 -2.15
CA ARG A 256 11.28 23.16 -3.48
C ARG A 256 10.28 22.02 -3.40
N ALA A 257 10.45 21.13 -2.43
CA ALA A 257 9.53 20.02 -2.24
C ALA A 257 8.15 20.50 -1.78
N ALA A 258 8.11 21.36 -0.76
CA ALA A 258 6.89 21.94 -0.23
C ALA A 258 6.13 22.75 -1.30
N ALA A 259 6.84 23.55 -2.13
CA ALA A 259 6.22 24.30 -3.22
C ALA A 259 5.57 23.38 -4.28
N ALA A 260 6.23 22.28 -4.66
CA ALA A 260 5.68 21.32 -5.60
C ALA A 260 4.43 20.62 -5.03
N LEU A 261 4.46 20.23 -3.76
CA LEU A 261 3.32 19.66 -3.05
C LEU A 261 2.17 20.66 -2.97
N CYS A 262 2.42 21.90 -2.54
CA CYS A 262 1.44 22.97 -2.45
C CYS A 262 0.75 23.24 -3.80
N ALA A 263 1.55 23.39 -4.88
CA ALA A 263 1.04 23.63 -6.21
C ALA A 263 0.16 22.47 -6.72
N TYR A 264 0.58 21.22 -6.48
CA TYR A 264 -0.21 20.04 -6.85
C TYR A 264 -1.48 19.93 -6.01
N GLY A 265 -1.38 20.17 -4.70
CA GLY A 265 -2.47 20.06 -3.73
C GLY A 265 -3.59 21.07 -3.93
N LYS A 266 -3.31 22.26 -4.45
CA LYS A 266 -4.33 23.31 -4.74
C LYS A 266 -5.28 22.93 -5.86
N ARG A 267 -4.89 22.02 -6.73
CA ARG A 267 -5.63 21.60 -7.91
C ARG A 267 -6.52 20.39 -7.61
N ALA A 268 -7.80 20.65 -7.35
CA ALA A 268 -8.77 19.61 -6.99
C ALA A 268 -8.97 18.57 -8.11
N ASP A 269 -8.77 18.95 -9.38
CA ASP A 269 -8.86 18.09 -10.56
C ASP A 269 -7.80 16.98 -10.60
N HIS A 270 -6.73 17.09 -9.81
CA HIS A 270 -5.76 16.00 -9.64
C HIS A 270 -6.28 14.84 -8.78
N PHE A 271 -7.33 15.07 -7.99
CA PHE A 271 -7.81 14.14 -6.98
C PHE A 271 -9.16 13.58 -7.39
N SER A 272 -9.31 12.27 -7.29
CA SER A 272 -10.56 11.60 -7.61
C SER A 272 -10.65 10.28 -6.85
N CYS A 273 -11.86 9.77 -6.69
CA CYS A 273 -12.10 8.40 -6.24
C CYS A 273 -12.34 7.49 -7.44
N SER A 274 -12.19 6.19 -7.25
CA SER A 274 -12.78 5.18 -8.13
C SER A 274 -14.32 5.26 -8.10
N ASP A 275 -14.98 4.58 -9.04
CA ASP A 275 -16.44 4.42 -9.00
C ASP A 275 -16.85 3.72 -7.69
N PRO A 276 -17.62 4.37 -6.80
CA PRO A 276 -18.06 3.76 -5.55
C PRO A 276 -18.82 2.46 -5.75
N ARG A 277 -19.56 2.31 -6.85
CA ARG A 277 -20.27 1.06 -7.17
C ARG A 277 -19.31 -0.05 -7.55
N ALA A 278 -18.17 0.27 -8.16
CA ALA A 278 -17.14 -0.70 -8.47
C ALA A 278 -16.44 -1.19 -7.20
N VAL A 279 -16.13 -0.29 -6.27
CA VAL A 279 -15.57 -0.64 -4.95
C VAL A 279 -16.54 -1.52 -4.16
N GLU A 280 -17.85 -1.20 -4.17
CA GLU A 280 -18.83 -2.02 -3.47
C GLU A 280 -18.96 -3.42 -4.07
N ARG A 281 -19.07 -3.54 -5.40
CA ARG A 281 -19.06 -4.85 -6.08
C ARG A 281 -17.77 -5.64 -5.80
N GLN A 282 -16.64 -4.95 -5.66
CA GLN A 282 -15.36 -5.56 -5.32
C GLN A 282 -15.40 -6.16 -3.90
N LYS A 283 -15.93 -5.42 -2.93
CA LYS A 283 -16.13 -5.90 -1.55
C LYS A 283 -17.09 -7.09 -1.50
N GLU A 284 -18.24 -7.01 -2.15
CA GLU A 284 -19.23 -8.10 -2.21
C GLU A 284 -18.59 -9.41 -2.72
N ARG A 285 -17.83 -9.32 -3.82
CA ARG A 285 -17.13 -10.48 -4.40
C ARG A 285 -16.09 -11.06 -3.43
N MET A 286 -15.37 -10.21 -2.71
CA MET A 286 -14.40 -10.68 -1.70
C MET A 286 -15.09 -11.33 -0.50
N LEU A 287 -16.21 -10.79 -0.02
CA LEU A 287 -17.00 -11.37 1.07
C LEU A 287 -17.56 -12.74 0.70
N LEU A 288 -18.02 -12.91 -0.55
CA LEU A 288 -18.41 -14.23 -1.07
C LEU A 288 -17.24 -15.23 -1.04
N ARG A 289 -16.03 -14.80 -1.44
CA ARG A 289 -14.83 -15.64 -1.36
C ARG A 289 -14.41 -15.95 0.09
N CYS A 290 -14.64 -15.04 1.03
CA CYS A 290 -14.47 -15.29 2.46
C CYS A 290 -15.43 -16.38 2.97
N GLU A 291 -16.70 -16.33 2.55
CA GLU A 291 -17.70 -17.34 2.93
C GLU A 291 -17.33 -18.72 2.37
N GLU A 292 -16.93 -18.80 1.09
CA GLU A 292 -16.42 -20.03 0.47
C GLU A 292 -15.20 -20.58 1.20
N PHE A 293 -14.25 -19.71 1.53
CA PHE A 293 -13.05 -20.07 2.30
C PHE A 293 -13.42 -20.64 3.67
N ALA A 294 -14.34 -19.99 4.40
CA ALA A 294 -14.80 -20.46 5.70
C ALA A 294 -15.42 -21.85 5.60
N ARG A 295 -16.26 -22.07 4.58
CA ARG A 295 -16.90 -23.37 4.34
C ARG A 295 -15.88 -24.47 4.05
N ASP A 296 -14.93 -24.21 3.16
CA ASP A 296 -13.91 -25.18 2.74
C ASP A 296 -12.96 -25.56 3.89
N TYR A 297 -12.67 -24.60 4.76
CA TYR A 297 -11.74 -24.78 5.88
C TYR A 297 -12.40 -25.03 7.22
N LYS A 298 -13.75 -25.07 7.26
CA LYS A 298 -14.58 -25.24 8.46
C LYS A 298 -14.28 -24.18 9.54
N LEU A 299 -14.16 -22.93 9.10
CA LEU A 299 -13.98 -21.77 9.98
C LEU A 299 -15.32 -21.05 10.18
N GLN A 300 -15.40 -20.28 11.25
CA GLN A 300 -16.46 -19.29 11.45
C GLN A 300 -16.17 -18.06 10.59
N PHE A 301 -17.20 -17.53 9.92
CA PHE A 301 -17.13 -16.27 9.17
C PHE A 301 -18.08 -15.24 9.76
N THR A 302 -17.54 -14.09 10.12
CA THR A 302 -18.26 -12.95 10.70
C THR A 302 -17.99 -11.70 9.85
N PRO A 303 -18.76 -11.48 8.77
CA PRO A 303 -18.63 -10.31 7.89
C PRO A 303 -18.91 -8.98 8.59
#